data_AF-A0A8T3RW49-F1
#
_entry.id   AF-A0A8T3RW49-F1
#
_cell.length_a   1.000
_cell.length_b   1.000
_cell.length_c   1.000
_cell.angle_alpha   90.00
_cell.angle_beta   90.00
_cell.angle_gamma   90.00
#
_symmetry.space_group_name_H-M   'P 1'
#
loop_
_entity.id
_entity.type
_entity.pdbx_description
1 polymer ?
#
loop_
_entity_poly.entity_id
_entity_poly.type
_entity_poly.pdbx_seq_one_letter_code
_entity_poly.pdbx_strand_id
1 'polypeptide(L)'
;MTNRFELVSPYAPAGDQPEAIALLTEGIKDGLSRQTLLGVTGSGKSVGYDDPLYLTESRAGDLRTKVVRAGPYIDALLETHGLQSSGAIETEQFVCAEHTYFTQAFDPVRGVTASYPVAAFLRHRAPAEMFRLTTTCGRVATLTGDHNVWVLREGMLTLIRT
;
A
#
# COMPACT_ATOMS: atom_id res chain seq x y z
N MET A 1 -16.79 -36.25 16.62
CA MET A 1 -15.39 -36.03 16.22
C MET A 1 -15.26 -34.58 15.80
N THR A 2 -14.45 -33.79 16.50
CA THR A 2 -14.19 -32.39 16.15
C THR A 2 -13.24 -32.35 14.96
N ASN A 3 -13.78 -32.05 13.77
CA ASN A 3 -12.96 -31.58 12.65
C ASN A 3 -12.27 -30.30 13.12
N ARG A 4 -11.01 -30.41 13.53
CA ARG A 4 -10.20 -29.23 13.83
C ARG A 4 -10.01 -28.47 12.54
N PHE A 5 -10.33 -27.18 12.56
CA PHE A 5 -9.96 -26.29 11.48
C PHE A 5 -8.44 -26.29 11.37
N GLU A 6 -7.93 -26.60 10.17
CA GLU A 6 -6.51 -26.60 9.86
C GLU A 6 -6.27 -25.59 8.73
N LEU A 7 -5.48 -24.56 9.01
CA LEU A 7 -5.11 -23.55 8.02
C LEU A 7 -3.87 -24.04 7.27
N VAL A 8 -4.04 -24.48 6.02
CA VAL A 8 -2.93 -24.83 5.13
C VAL A 8 -2.62 -23.64 4.22
N SER A 9 -1.47 -23.00 4.45
CA SER A 9 -0.98 -21.87 3.66
C SER A 9 0.50 -22.05 3.35
N PRO A 10 0.97 -21.78 2.11
CA PRO A 10 2.39 -21.77 1.79
C PRO A 10 3.11 -20.50 2.31
N TYR A 11 2.39 -19.54 2.88
CA TYR A 11 2.91 -18.26 3.37
C TYR A 11 2.82 -18.17 4.90
N ALA A 12 3.90 -17.70 5.53
CA ALA A 12 3.93 -17.36 6.94
C ALA A 12 3.41 -15.93 7.16
N PRO A 13 2.72 -15.65 8.30
CA PRO A 13 2.35 -14.29 8.67
C PRO A 13 3.58 -13.37 8.70
N ALA A 14 3.48 -12.19 8.09
CA ALA A 14 4.58 -11.24 7.96
C ALA A 14 4.15 -9.79 8.25
N GLY A 15 5.11 -8.92 8.57
CA GLY A 15 4.81 -7.55 8.99
C GLY A 15 4.07 -7.55 10.34
N ASP A 16 2.97 -6.81 10.42
CA ASP A 16 2.16 -6.67 11.64
C ASP A 16 1.11 -7.79 11.79
N GLN A 17 1.04 -8.69 10.81
CA GLN A 17 0.09 -9.81 10.79
C GLN A 17 0.24 -10.77 12.00
N PRO A 18 1.44 -11.13 12.48
CA PRO A 18 1.57 -12.00 13.64
C PRO A 18 0.91 -11.41 14.90
N GLU A 19 1.09 -10.11 15.13
CA GLU A 19 0.51 -9.37 16.27
C GLU A 19 -1.02 -9.25 16.12
N ALA A 20 -1.50 -8.89 14.93
CA ALA A 20 -2.91 -8.88 14.59
C ALA A 20 -3.61 -10.23 14.83
N ILE A 21 -2.97 -11.33 14.42
CA ILE A 21 -3.47 -12.69 14.65
C ILE A 21 -3.52 -13.00 16.14
N ALA A 22 -2.49 -12.59 16.90
CA ALA A 22 -2.45 -12.80 18.35
C ALA A 22 -3.62 -12.08 19.05
N LEU A 23 -3.84 -10.80 18.76
CA LEU A 23 -4.92 -9.98 19.34
C LEU A 23 -6.31 -10.54 19.00
N LEU A 24 -6.54 -10.91 17.73
CA LEU A 24 -7.79 -11.54 17.31
C LEU A 24 -8.04 -12.87 18.02
N THR A 25 -6.98 -13.67 18.19
CA THR A 25 -7.05 -14.97 18.86
C THR A 25 -7.35 -14.82 20.35
N GLU A 26 -6.77 -13.82 21.01
CA GLU A 26 -7.03 -13.49 22.40
C GLU A 26 -8.49 -13.08 22.61
N GLY A 27 -9.02 -12.16 21.81
CA GLY A 27 -10.42 -11.75 21.94
C GLY A 27 -11.42 -12.89 21.68
N ILE A 28 -11.08 -13.89 20.85
CA ILE A 28 -11.92 -15.09 20.68
C ILE A 28 -11.95 -15.88 21.99
N LYS A 29 -10.78 -16.07 22.63
CA LYS A 29 -10.66 -16.78 23.91
C LYS A 29 -11.40 -16.06 25.04
N ASP A 30 -11.44 -14.73 24.98
CA ASP A 30 -12.17 -13.90 25.94
C ASP A 30 -13.68 -13.84 25.69
N GLY A 31 -14.18 -14.57 24.68
CA GLY A 31 -15.61 -14.66 24.39
C GLY A 31 -16.18 -13.46 23.63
N LEU A 32 -15.33 -12.61 23.04
CA LEU A 32 -15.77 -11.53 22.16
C LEU A 32 -16.37 -12.12 20.89
N SER A 33 -17.69 -12.02 20.77
CA SER A 33 -18.45 -12.51 19.60
C SER A 33 -18.22 -11.67 18.34
N ARG A 34 -17.73 -10.43 18.48
CA ARG A 34 -17.36 -9.52 17.41
C ARG A 34 -16.09 -8.79 17.80
N GLN A 35 -15.13 -8.74 16.89
CA GLN A 35 -13.87 -8.04 17.08
C GLN A 35 -13.58 -7.20 15.85
N THR A 36 -13.09 -5.99 16.06
CA THR A 36 -12.60 -5.10 15.01
C THR A 36 -11.10 -4.99 15.18
N LEU A 37 -10.35 -5.59 14.26
CA LEU A 37 -8.91 -5.39 14.17
C LEU A 37 -8.65 -4.12 13.34
N LEU A 38 -8.05 -3.11 13.96
CA LEU A 38 -7.38 -2.05 13.21
C LEU A 38 -6.05 -2.59 12.67
N GLY A 39 -6.04 -3.04 11.41
CA GLY A 39 -4.87 -3.61 10.71
C GLY A 39 -4.92 -3.32 9.21
N VAL A 40 -3.73 -3.18 8.59
CA VAL A 40 -3.52 -2.33 7.41
C VAL A 40 -3.80 -3.02 6.05
N THR A 41 -4.99 -2.77 5.53
CA THR A 41 -5.18 -2.24 4.17
C THR A 41 -5.88 -0.89 4.36
N GLY A 42 -5.26 0.21 3.91
CA GLY A 42 -5.71 1.57 4.28
C GLY A 42 -5.15 2.08 5.63
N SER A 43 -3.85 1.89 5.90
CA SER A 43 -3.16 2.51 7.07
C SER A 43 -3.23 4.03 7.12
N GLY A 44 -3.64 4.65 6.02
CA GLY A 44 -3.44 6.07 5.79
C GLY A 44 -2.10 6.38 5.13
N LYS A 45 -1.21 5.39 4.90
CA LYS A 45 0.05 5.60 4.17
C LYS A 45 -0.21 6.08 2.75
N SER A 46 0.12 7.34 2.51
CA SER A 46 -0.09 7.98 1.22
C SER A 46 0.96 9.03 0.90
N VAL A 47 0.99 9.38 -0.39
CA VAL A 47 1.74 10.51 -0.94
C VAL A 47 0.81 11.73 -1.10
N GLY A 48 1.38 12.91 -1.35
CA GLY A 48 0.63 14.14 -1.58
C GLY A 48 -0.15 14.12 -2.89
N TYR A 49 -1.23 14.91 -2.92
CA TYR A 49 -2.15 14.98 -4.06
C TYR A 49 -1.46 15.33 -5.39
N ASP A 50 -0.49 16.24 -5.36
CA ASP A 50 0.26 16.67 -6.55
C ASP A 50 1.58 15.92 -6.75
N ASP A 51 1.94 14.98 -5.88
CA ASP A 51 3.22 14.26 -6.02
C ASP A 51 3.22 13.40 -7.30
N PRO A 52 4.34 13.35 -8.02
CA PRO A 52 4.43 12.62 -9.28
C PRO A 52 4.52 11.10 -9.05
N LEU A 53 3.73 10.35 -9.81
CA LEU A 53 3.83 8.90 -9.94
C LEU A 53 4.43 8.56 -11.31
N TYR A 54 5.42 7.68 -11.30
CA TYR A 54 5.95 7.06 -12.52
C TYR A 54 5.18 5.77 -12.79
N LEU A 55 4.46 5.70 -13.90
CA LEU A 55 3.61 4.55 -14.23
C LEU A 55 3.87 4.10 -15.66
N THR A 56 3.84 2.80 -15.87
CA THR A 56 3.75 2.19 -17.19
C THR A 56 2.39 1.53 -17.32
N GLU A 57 1.63 1.92 -18.33
CA GLU A 57 0.32 1.35 -18.64
C GLU A 57 0.44 0.43 -19.85
N SER A 58 -0.14 -0.76 -19.75
CA SER A 58 -0.27 -1.74 -20.82
C SER A 58 -1.66 -1.65 -21.43
N ARG A 59 -1.75 -1.34 -22.72
CA ARG A 59 -3.02 -1.36 -23.48
C ARG A 59 -2.83 -2.16 -24.76
N ALA A 60 -3.53 -3.28 -24.88
CA ALA A 60 -3.46 -4.17 -26.04
C ALA A 60 -2.02 -4.58 -26.43
N GLY A 61 -1.14 -4.74 -25.44
CA GLY A 61 0.27 -5.08 -25.65
C GLY A 61 1.21 -3.91 -25.90
N ASP A 62 0.70 -2.68 -26.06
CA ASP A 62 1.50 -1.46 -26.11
C ASP A 62 1.80 -0.97 -24.68
N LEU A 63 3.08 -0.74 -24.38
CA LEU A 63 3.53 -0.25 -23.08
C LEU A 63 3.84 1.24 -23.15
N ARG A 64 3.10 2.04 -22.38
CA ARG A 64 3.28 3.49 -22.33
C ARG A 64 3.67 3.96 -20.93
N THR A 65 4.87 4.49 -20.84
CA THR A 65 5.38 5.10 -19.60
C THR A 65 5.00 6.57 -19.56
N LYS A 66 4.53 7.02 -18.39
CA LYS A 66 4.12 8.39 -18.11
C LYS A 66 4.43 8.77 -16.66
N VAL A 67 4.70 10.05 -16.45
CA VAL A 67 4.69 10.65 -15.12
C VAL A 67 3.37 11.41 -14.98
N VAL A 68 2.61 11.09 -13.94
CA VAL A 68 1.29 11.68 -13.67
C VAL A 68 1.26 12.24 -12.26
N ARG A 69 0.39 13.22 -11.99
CA ARG A 69 0.13 13.65 -10.61
C ARG A 69 -0.79 12.64 -9.93
N ALA A 70 -0.45 12.21 -8.72
CA ALA A 70 -1.13 11.13 -8.00
C ALA A 70 -2.64 11.36 -7.90
N GLY A 71 -3.05 12.46 -7.26
CA GLY A 71 -4.44 12.79 -6.99
C GLY A 71 -5.31 12.90 -8.24
N PRO A 72 -5.01 13.82 -9.19
CA PRO A 72 -5.81 13.98 -10.39
C PRO A 72 -5.93 12.70 -11.23
N TYR A 73 -4.89 11.87 -11.24
CA TYR A 73 -4.90 10.61 -11.95
C TYR A 73 -5.80 9.57 -11.27
N ILE A 74 -5.71 9.43 -9.95
CA ILE A 74 -6.52 8.49 -9.16
C ILE A 74 -7.99 8.92 -9.18
N ASP A 75 -8.28 10.22 -9.05
CA ASP A 75 -9.63 10.77 -9.15
C ASP A 75 -10.27 10.42 -10.51
N ALA A 76 -9.57 10.68 -11.61
CA ALA A 76 -10.07 10.36 -12.95
C ALA A 76 -10.29 8.85 -13.15
N LEU A 77 -9.43 7.99 -12.58
CA LEU A 77 -9.62 6.54 -12.62
C LEU A 77 -10.90 6.10 -11.90
N LEU A 78 -11.11 6.60 -10.68
CA LEU A 78 -12.28 6.29 -9.86
C LEU A 78 -13.58 6.80 -10.47
N GLU A 79 -13.57 8.01 -11.01
CA GLU A 79 -14.73 8.61 -11.71
C GLU A 79 -15.10 7.80 -12.96
N THR A 80 -14.10 7.34 -13.73
CA THR A 80 -14.33 6.63 -14.99
C THR A 80 -14.85 5.20 -14.78
N HIS A 81 -14.38 4.50 -13.74
CA HIS A 81 -14.63 3.07 -13.56
C HIS A 81 -15.66 2.75 -12.46
N GLY A 82 -16.13 3.77 -11.74
CA GLY A 82 -17.07 3.63 -10.62
C GLY A 82 -16.38 3.24 -9.31
N LEU A 83 -16.90 3.73 -8.19
CA LEU A 83 -16.37 3.42 -6.87
C LEU A 83 -16.53 1.92 -6.54
N GLN A 84 -15.43 1.27 -6.16
CA GLN A 84 -15.49 0.04 -5.37
C GLN A 84 -15.17 0.38 -3.92
N SER A 85 -16.19 0.72 -3.14
CA SER A 85 -16.02 0.93 -1.69
C SER A 85 -15.76 -0.42 -1.03
N SER A 86 -14.54 -0.60 -0.52
CA SER A 86 -14.28 -1.56 0.56
C SER A 86 -15.00 -1.03 1.81
N GLY A 87 -15.58 -1.90 2.65
CA GLY A 87 -16.50 -1.56 3.74
C GLY A 87 -15.96 -0.70 4.90
N ALA A 88 -14.80 -0.04 4.75
CA ALA A 88 -14.31 1.00 5.65
C ALA A 88 -14.60 2.37 5.01
N ILE A 89 -15.44 3.17 5.67
CA ILE A 89 -16.12 4.39 5.15
C ILE A 89 -15.15 5.50 4.64
N GLU A 90 -13.83 5.35 4.75
CA GLU A 90 -12.85 6.41 4.49
C GLU A 90 -11.83 6.15 3.38
N THR A 91 -11.77 4.93 2.81
CA THR A 91 -10.81 4.60 1.73
C THR A 91 -11.54 4.11 0.47
N GLU A 92 -11.31 4.79 -0.63
CA GLU A 92 -11.81 4.45 -1.96
C GLU A 92 -10.69 3.83 -2.78
N GLN A 93 -11.03 2.83 -3.60
CA GLN A 93 -10.04 2.10 -4.40
C GLN A 93 -10.53 1.81 -5.82
N PHE A 94 -9.57 1.84 -6.74
CA PHE A 94 -9.68 1.29 -8.09
C PHE A 94 -8.76 0.08 -8.17
N VAL A 95 -9.35 -1.11 -8.31
CA VAL A 95 -8.60 -2.36 -8.47
C VAL A 95 -8.18 -2.51 -9.93
N CYS A 96 -6.88 -2.67 -10.16
CA CYS A 96 -6.34 -2.84 -11.49
C CYS A 96 -6.63 -4.25 -12.01
N ALA A 97 -7.00 -4.36 -13.29
CA ALA A 97 -6.92 -5.64 -13.98
C ALA A 97 -5.46 -6.11 -14.07
N GLU A 98 -5.25 -7.42 -14.03
CA GLU A 98 -3.91 -8.00 -14.05
C GLU A 98 -3.07 -7.45 -15.22
N HIS A 99 -1.81 -7.14 -14.93
CA HIS A 99 -0.83 -6.69 -15.93
C HIS A 99 -1.23 -5.41 -16.71
N THR A 100 -2.14 -4.59 -16.18
CA THR A 100 -2.55 -3.32 -16.83
C THR A 100 -1.64 -2.16 -16.44
N TYR A 101 -1.18 -2.12 -15.20
CA TYR A 101 -0.34 -1.04 -14.67
C TYR A 101 0.90 -1.60 -14.01
N PHE A 102 2.01 -0.89 -14.19
CA PHE A 102 3.29 -1.19 -13.59
C PHE A 102 3.96 0.07 -13.08
N THR A 103 4.86 -0.08 -12.12
CA THR A 103 5.77 0.97 -11.66
C THR A 103 7.17 0.38 -11.46
N GLN A 104 8.17 1.23 -11.49
CA GLN A 104 9.51 0.84 -11.08
C GLN A 104 9.58 0.80 -9.56
N ALA A 105 10.00 -0.33 -9.01
CA ALA A 105 10.24 -0.49 -7.58
C ALA A 105 11.60 -1.16 -7.33
N PHE A 106 12.17 -0.86 -6.18
CA PHE A 106 13.46 -1.38 -5.76
C PHE A 106 13.27 -2.68 -4.96
N ASP A 107 13.96 -3.74 -5.37
CA ASP A 107 14.05 -5.01 -4.65
C ASP A 107 15.20 -4.93 -3.63
N PRO A 108 14.92 -4.84 -2.32
CA PRO A 108 15.94 -4.69 -1.30
C PRO A 108 16.77 -5.95 -1.05
N VAL A 109 16.28 -7.12 -1.48
CA VAL A 109 17.01 -8.39 -1.33
C VAL A 109 18.03 -8.51 -2.45
N ARG A 110 17.64 -8.15 -3.69
CA ARG A 110 18.51 -8.26 -4.87
C ARG A 110 19.34 -7.01 -5.14
N GLY A 111 18.98 -5.87 -4.56
CA GLY A 111 19.65 -4.60 -4.79
C GLY A 111 19.42 -4.02 -6.18
N VAL A 112 18.34 -4.39 -6.86
CA VAL A 112 18.04 -3.97 -8.24
C VAL A 112 16.67 -3.29 -8.32
N THR A 113 16.52 -2.41 -9.31
CA THR A 113 15.21 -1.85 -9.66
C THR A 113 14.59 -2.69 -10.77
N ALA A 114 13.31 -3.01 -10.66
CA ALA A 114 12.56 -3.74 -11.67
C ALA A 114 11.14 -3.21 -11.82
N SER A 115 10.46 -3.63 -12.89
CA SER A 115 9.05 -3.34 -13.11
C SER A 115 8.18 -4.29 -12.28
N TYR A 116 7.27 -3.72 -11.49
CA TYR A 116 6.31 -4.47 -10.66
C TYR A 116 4.88 -4.08 -11.02
N PRO A 117 3.93 -5.04 -11.03
CA PRO A 117 2.53 -4.74 -11.28
C PRO A 117 1.93 -3.91 -10.15
N VAL A 118 1.08 -2.95 -10.51
CA VAL A 118 0.28 -2.16 -9.57
C VAL A 118 -1.07 -2.83 -9.41
N ALA A 119 -1.36 -3.33 -8.21
CA ALA A 119 -2.60 -4.06 -7.92
C ALA A 119 -3.83 -3.15 -7.79
N ALA A 120 -3.65 -1.95 -7.22
CA ALA A 120 -4.73 -1.00 -7.03
C ALA A 120 -4.19 0.42 -6.88
N PHE A 121 -5.07 1.39 -7.16
CA PHE A 121 -4.92 2.78 -6.79
C PHE A 121 -5.90 3.11 -5.68
N LEU A 122 -5.47 3.84 -4.65
CA LEU A 122 -6.27 4.13 -3.47
C LEU A 122 -6.26 5.64 -3.20
N ARG A 123 -7.38 6.15 -2.68
CA ARG A 123 -7.45 7.47 -2.03
C ARG A 123 -8.19 7.35 -0.71
N HIS A 124 -7.83 8.21 0.23
CA HIS A 124 -8.52 8.35 1.50
C HIS A 124 -8.43 9.81 1.96
N ARG A 125 -9.18 10.15 3.00
CA ARG A 125 -9.05 11.46 3.63
C ARG A 125 -7.62 11.64 4.17
N ALA A 126 -6.98 12.75 3.80
CA ALA A 126 -5.67 13.09 4.33
C ALA A 126 -5.75 13.38 5.85
N PRO A 127 -4.72 13.02 6.63
CA PRO A 127 -4.61 13.44 8.02
C PRO A 127 -4.46 14.97 8.13
N ALA A 128 -4.60 15.50 9.34
CA ALA A 128 -4.44 16.94 9.61
C ALA A 128 -3.05 17.47 9.25
N GLU A 129 -2.02 16.62 9.34
CA GLU A 129 -0.64 16.97 9.07
C GLU A 129 -0.01 15.97 8.09
N MET A 130 0.76 16.51 7.14
CA MET A 130 1.58 15.74 6.21
C MET A 130 3.01 16.31 6.21
N PHE A 131 3.98 15.47 5.87
CA PHE A 131 5.39 15.79 5.96
C PHE A 131 5.99 15.93 4.57
N ARG A 132 6.67 17.05 4.31
CA ARG A 132 7.43 17.25 3.08
C ARG A 132 8.89 16.85 3.30
N LEU A 133 9.29 15.71 2.74
CA LEU A 133 10.67 15.24 2.74
C LEU A 133 11.42 15.88 1.56
N THR A 134 12.53 16.55 1.85
CA THR A 134 13.42 17.14 0.84
C THR A 134 14.82 16.57 1.00
N THR A 135 15.39 16.05 -0.09
CA THR A 135 16.76 15.54 -0.09
C THR A 135 17.75 16.63 -0.52
N THR A 136 19.03 16.47 -0.17
CA THR A 136 20.09 17.40 -0.57
C THR A 136 20.29 17.50 -2.08
N CYS A 137 19.90 16.47 -2.83
CA CYS A 137 19.90 16.48 -4.29
C CYS A 137 18.63 17.12 -4.90
N GLY A 138 17.78 17.74 -4.08
CA GLY A 138 16.61 18.49 -4.54
C GLY A 138 15.38 17.65 -4.86
N ARG A 139 15.36 16.36 -4.51
CA ARG A 139 14.14 15.54 -4.65
C ARG A 139 13.19 15.84 -3.48
N VAL A 140 11.89 15.87 -3.78
CA VAL A 140 10.84 16.17 -2.81
C VAL A 140 9.75 15.10 -2.91
N ALA A 141 9.19 14.72 -1.76
CA ALA A 141 7.96 13.94 -1.67
C ALA A 141 7.15 14.41 -0.46
N THR A 142 5.84 14.52 -0.59
CA THR A 142 4.92 14.80 0.53
C THR A 142 4.29 13.49 0.97
N LEU A 143 4.35 13.16 2.25
CA LEU A 143 3.99 11.84 2.76
C LEU A 143 3.15 11.97 4.04
N THR A 144 2.32 10.96 4.34
CA THR A 144 1.76 10.84 5.69
C THR A 144 2.85 10.52 6.71
N GLY A 145 2.60 10.87 7.98
CA GLY A 145 3.58 10.68 9.06
C GLY A 145 3.98 9.23 9.31
N ASP A 146 3.13 8.30 8.89
CA ASP A 146 3.33 6.86 9.03
C ASP A 146 3.89 6.20 7.74
N HIS A 147 4.34 6.98 6.75
CA HIS A 147 4.85 6.41 5.50
C HIS A 147 6.32 6.00 5.60
N ASN A 148 6.57 4.74 5.28
CA ASN A 148 7.91 4.15 5.38
C ASN A 148 8.79 4.54 4.19
N VAL A 149 10.06 4.82 4.47
CA VAL A 149 11.09 5.08 3.46
C VAL A 149 12.33 4.22 3.72
N TRP A 150 13.03 3.85 2.65
CA TRP A 150 14.31 3.17 2.75
C TRP A 150 15.42 4.17 3.08
N VAL A 151 16.26 3.81 4.04
CA VAL A 151 17.46 4.58 4.41
C VAL A 151 18.66 3.65 4.52
N LEU A 152 19.86 4.24 4.45
CA LEU A 152 21.09 3.53 4.78
C LEU A 152 21.41 3.77 6.26
N ARG A 153 21.50 2.70 7.06
CA ARG A 153 21.96 2.73 8.46
C ARG A 153 23.07 1.70 8.62
N GLU A 154 24.22 2.14 9.11
CA GLU A 154 25.38 1.25 9.35
C GLU A 154 25.78 0.45 8.09
N GLY A 155 25.67 1.07 6.90
CA GLY A 155 25.95 0.42 5.63
C GLY A 155 24.90 -0.59 5.16
N MET A 156 23.81 -0.78 5.92
CA MET A 156 22.70 -1.67 5.58
C MET A 156 21.47 -0.87 5.16
N LEU A 157 20.83 -1.31 4.09
CA LEU A 157 19.55 -0.76 3.70
C LEU A 157 18.48 -1.18 4.71
N THR A 158 17.86 -0.19 5.36
CA THR A 158 16.89 -0.37 6.42
C THR A 158 15.60 0.34 6.07
N LEU A 159 14.48 -0.35 6.17
CA LEU A 159 13.17 0.28 6.05
C LEU A 159 12.87 0.99 7.37
N ILE A 160 12.73 2.31 7.35
CA ILE A 160 12.19 3.02 8.52
C ILE A 160 10.73 2.62 8.63
N ARG A 161 10.39 1.96 9.73
CA ARG A 161 9.01 1.75 10.16
C ARG A 161 8.69 2.85 11.15
N THR A 162 7.74 3.70 10.78
CA THR A 162 7.14 4.74 11.62
C THR A 162 6.03 4.16 12.48
#